data_AF-A0A5D2FSB4-F1
#
_entry.id   AF-A0A5D2FSB4-F1
#
_cell.length_a   1.000
_cell.length_b   1.000
_cell.length_c   1.000
_cell.angle_alpha   90.00
_cell.angle_beta   90.00
_cell.angle_gamma   90.00
#
_symmetry.space_group_name_H-M   'P 1'
#
loop_
_entity.id
_entity.type
_entity.pdbx_description
1 polymer ?
#
loop_
_entity_poly.entity_id
_entity_poly.type
_entity_poly.pdbx_seq_one_letter_code
_entity_poly.pdbx_strand_id
1 'polypeptide(L)'
;MERQRSYNGRRNIDERPKNLSQCRLQRSSSLPPVARASPPPPPPNQLKLAAMAIDLNVRLRSADMPLAMQERAIRRARALVDANNPGITKPTQVAMCLKKEFDALYGPAWHCIVGKSFGSFVTHAGGGFLYFSVDKLCFLLFKTEENSS
;
A
#
# COMPACT_ATOMS: atom_id res chain seq x y z
N MET A 1 -41.45 -5.60 -22.80
CA MET A 1 -42.29 -5.61 -21.58
C MET A 1 -41.37 -5.80 -20.39
N GLU A 2 -41.46 -4.86 -19.46
CA GLU A 2 -40.66 -4.72 -18.25
C GLU A 2 -40.87 -5.90 -17.28
N ARG A 3 -39.91 -6.15 -16.37
CA ARG A 3 -40.10 -5.80 -14.95
C ARG A 3 -38.90 -6.18 -14.06
N GLN A 4 -38.61 -5.23 -13.19
CA GLN A 4 -37.75 -5.25 -12.01
C GLN A 4 -38.22 -6.26 -10.96
N ARG A 5 -37.28 -6.72 -10.11
CA ARG A 5 -37.28 -6.56 -8.63
C ARG A 5 -36.19 -7.45 -8.03
N SER A 6 -35.19 -6.88 -7.36
CA SER A 6 -35.22 -6.42 -5.96
C SER A 6 -35.23 -7.61 -4.99
N TYR A 7 -34.05 -7.96 -4.46
CA TYR A 7 -33.90 -8.80 -3.28
C TYR A 7 -33.61 -7.89 -2.09
N ASN A 8 -34.54 -7.86 -1.14
CA ASN A 8 -34.37 -7.23 0.15
C ASN A 8 -34.97 -8.15 1.21
N GLY A 9 -34.25 -8.38 2.31
CA GLY A 9 -34.73 -9.07 3.51
C GLY A 9 -33.70 -10.06 4.06
N ARG A 10 -33.43 -10.19 5.36
CA ARG A 10 -33.96 -9.56 6.58
C ARG A 10 -32.89 -9.72 7.66
N ARG A 11 -32.84 -8.76 8.59
CA ARG A 11 -32.06 -8.79 9.83
C ARG A 11 -32.63 -9.84 10.80
N ASN A 12 -31.78 -10.43 11.64
CA ASN A 12 -32.18 -10.82 12.99
C ASN A 12 -31.04 -10.58 13.99
N ILE A 13 -31.44 -10.05 15.13
CA ILE A 13 -30.68 -9.70 16.33
C ILE A 13 -31.08 -10.76 17.36
N ASP A 14 -30.14 -11.40 18.05
CA ASP A 14 -30.33 -11.85 19.44
C ASP A 14 -28.99 -12.12 20.15
N GLU A 15 -29.03 -12.11 21.47
CA GLU A 15 -28.02 -11.63 22.40
C GLU A 15 -27.08 -12.69 23.03
N ARG A 16 -25.97 -12.15 23.56
CA ARG A 16 -25.01 -12.53 24.63
C ARG A 16 -25.50 -13.45 25.79
N PRO A 17 -24.69 -13.76 26.86
CA PRO A 17 -23.24 -14.08 26.97
C PRO A 17 -22.92 -15.19 28.02
N LYS A 18 -21.77 -15.90 27.95
CA LYS A 18 -20.98 -16.49 29.09
C LYS A 18 -19.55 -16.69 28.55
N ASN A 19 -18.40 -16.38 29.17
CA ASN A 19 -18.03 -16.38 30.58
C ASN A 19 -16.75 -15.53 30.76
N LEU A 20 -16.79 -14.56 31.69
CA LEU A 20 -15.64 -13.81 32.20
C LEU A 20 -14.98 -14.61 33.32
N SER A 21 -13.80 -15.17 33.08
CA SER A 21 -12.80 -15.40 34.15
C SER A 21 -11.55 -16.06 33.58
N GLN A 22 -10.51 -15.26 33.33
CA GLN A 22 -9.13 -15.48 33.82
C GLN A 22 -8.15 -14.48 33.20
N CYS A 23 -8.31 -13.20 33.55
CA CYS A 23 -7.18 -12.27 33.60
C CYS A 23 -6.50 -12.44 34.96
N ARG A 24 -5.59 -13.40 35.11
CA ARG A 24 -4.70 -13.48 36.28
C ARG A 24 -3.44 -12.69 35.98
N LEU A 25 -3.47 -11.41 36.34
CA LEU A 25 -2.28 -10.56 36.49
C LEU A 25 -1.40 -11.16 37.60
N GLN A 26 -0.35 -11.90 37.25
CA GLN A 26 0.80 -12.07 38.13
C GLN A 26 1.82 -10.99 37.79
N ARG A 27 1.75 -9.93 38.60
CA ARG A 27 2.70 -8.82 38.67
C ARG A 27 3.86 -9.24 39.57
N SER A 28 5.03 -9.50 39.00
CA SER A 28 6.33 -9.11 39.56
C SER A 28 7.51 -9.65 38.73
N SER A 29 8.24 -8.75 38.08
CA SER A 29 9.69 -8.61 38.28
C SER A 29 10.15 -7.36 37.56
N SER A 30 10.99 -6.61 38.26
CA SER A 30 11.60 -5.33 37.88
C SER A 30 12.24 -5.38 36.49
N LEU A 31 11.78 -4.51 35.59
CA LEU A 31 12.47 -4.22 34.34
C LEU A 31 13.71 -3.36 34.67
N PRO A 32 14.91 -3.68 34.13
CA PRO A 32 16.07 -2.80 34.26
C PRO A 32 15.79 -1.46 33.55
N PRO A 33 16.45 -0.36 33.94
CA PRO A 33 16.34 0.89 33.22
C PRO A 33 16.86 0.66 31.81
N VAL A 34 15.96 0.68 30.83
CA VAL A 34 16.31 0.70 29.41
C VAL A 34 17.11 1.98 29.20
N ALA A 35 18.44 1.86 29.21
CA ALA A 35 19.32 2.93 28.77
C ALA A 35 18.79 3.37 27.41
N ARG A 36 18.44 4.66 27.35
CA ARG A 36 17.82 5.31 26.19
C ARG A 36 18.87 5.35 25.08
N ALA A 37 19.10 4.22 24.42
CA ALA A 37 19.90 4.14 23.23
C ALA A 37 19.22 5.02 22.20
N SER A 38 19.85 6.16 21.89
CA SER A 38 19.45 7.01 20.78
C SER A 38 19.27 6.11 19.56
N PRO A 39 18.13 6.13 18.86
CA PRO A 39 17.95 5.30 17.69
C PRO A 39 19.08 5.62 16.70
N PRO A 40 19.69 4.60 16.07
CA PRO A 40 20.77 4.82 15.12
C PRO A 40 20.29 5.79 14.04
N PRO A 41 21.15 6.74 13.61
CA PRO A 41 20.79 7.68 12.56
C PRO A 41 20.31 6.89 11.35
N PRO A 42 19.15 7.26 10.76
CA PRO A 42 18.61 6.53 9.63
C PRO A 42 19.64 6.53 8.50
N PRO A 43 19.80 5.41 7.79
CA PRO A 43 20.76 5.34 6.69
C PRO A 43 20.49 6.46 5.68
N PRO A 44 21.53 7.05 5.05
CA PRO A 44 21.41 8.25 4.21
C PRO A 44 20.33 8.16 3.12
N ASN A 45 20.09 6.96 2.62
CA ASN A 45 19.09 6.66 1.59
C ASN A 45 17.65 6.92 2.06
N GLN A 46 17.36 6.85 3.36
CA GLN A 46 16.02 7.13 3.89
C GLN A 46 15.69 8.63 3.91
N LEU A 47 16.69 9.50 4.11
CA LEU A 47 16.45 10.95 4.18
C LEU A 47 16.04 11.52 2.83
N LYS A 48 16.64 11.03 1.73
CA LYS A 48 16.29 11.46 0.38
C LYS A 48 14.85 11.12 0.06
N LEU A 49 14.42 9.88 0.34
CA LEU A 49 13.07 9.44 0.03
C LEU A 49 12.03 10.11 0.94
N ALA A 50 12.36 10.29 2.22
CA ALA A 50 11.48 10.97 3.17
C ALA A 50 11.25 12.43 2.77
N ALA A 51 12.29 13.17 2.37
CA ALA A 51 12.16 14.54 1.87
C ALA A 51 11.25 14.59 0.63
N MET A 52 11.51 13.73 -0.36
CA MET A 52 10.67 13.67 -1.57
C MET A 52 9.22 13.27 -1.27
N ALA A 53 9.02 12.36 -0.32
CA ALA A 53 7.69 11.93 0.09
C ALA A 53 6.91 13.09 0.71
N ILE A 54 7.57 13.96 1.49
CA ILE A 54 6.96 15.17 2.04
C ILE A 54 6.63 16.16 0.92
N ASP A 55 7.58 16.47 0.05
CA ASP A 55 7.42 17.47 -1.02
C ASP A 55 6.31 17.10 -2.01
N LEU A 56 6.17 15.81 -2.32
CA LEU A 56 5.18 15.30 -3.28
C LEU A 56 3.89 14.81 -2.60
N ASN A 57 3.73 15.06 -1.30
CA ASN A 57 2.59 14.59 -0.48
C ASN A 57 2.30 13.09 -0.66
N VAL A 58 3.37 12.30 -0.68
CA VAL A 58 3.37 10.85 -0.80
C VAL A 58 3.63 10.22 0.56
N ARG A 59 2.87 9.19 0.90
CA ARG A 59 3.11 8.36 2.09
C ARG A 59 3.49 6.96 1.64
N LEU A 60 4.78 6.65 1.76
CA LEU A 60 5.31 5.31 1.54
C LEU A 60 4.82 4.39 2.66
N ARG A 61 4.32 3.20 2.33
CA ARG A 61 3.86 2.21 3.32
C ARG A 61 4.76 1.00 3.37
N SER A 62 5.08 0.43 2.22
CA SER A 62 6.02 -0.69 2.11
C SER A 62 6.72 -0.66 0.76
N ALA A 63 7.97 -1.06 0.72
CA ALA A 63 8.76 -1.09 -0.51
C ALA A 63 9.79 -2.22 -0.44
N ASP A 64 9.84 -3.01 -1.49
CA ASP A 64 10.85 -4.01 -1.77
C ASP A 64 11.32 -3.80 -3.22
N MET A 65 12.10 -2.74 -3.42
CA MET A 65 12.79 -2.39 -4.67
C MET A 65 13.89 -1.35 -4.39
N PRO A 66 14.90 -1.18 -5.25
CA PRO A 66 15.97 -0.19 -5.04
C PRO A 66 15.46 1.26 -5.02
N LEU A 67 16.13 2.14 -4.27
CA LEU A 67 15.73 3.54 -4.08
C LEU A 67 15.47 4.28 -5.40
N ALA A 68 16.33 4.09 -6.41
CA ALA A 68 16.18 4.73 -7.72
C ALA A 68 14.87 4.32 -8.43
N MET A 69 14.44 3.07 -8.23
CA MET A 69 13.18 2.56 -8.78
C MET A 69 11.98 3.12 -8.01
N GLN A 70 12.07 3.19 -6.67
CA GLN A 70 11.05 3.82 -5.82
C GLN A 70 10.84 5.29 -6.21
N GLU A 71 11.94 6.04 -6.35
CA GLU A 71 11.93 7.44 -6.75
C GLU A 71 11.21 7.64 -8.09
N ARG A 72 11.49 6.78 -9.07
CA ARG A 72 10.85 6.82 -10.38
C ARG A 72 9.35 6.50 -10.29
N ALA A 73 8.98 5.46 -9.55
CA ALA A 73 7.57 5.08 -9.36
C ALA A 73 6.77 6.23 -8.74
N ILE A 74 7.29 6.84 -7.68
CA ILE A 74 6.64 7.93 -6.95
C ILE A 74 6.50 9.17 -7.84
N ARG A 75 7.59 9.60 -8.50
CA ARG A 75 7.55 10.75 -9.42
C ARG A 75 6.54 10.54 -10.53
N ARG A 76 6.52 9.34 -11.11
CA ARG A 76 5.62 9.05 -12.22
C ARG A 76 4.16 8.98 -11.78
N ALA A 77 3.89 8.34 -10.64
CA ALA A 77 2.55 8.31 -10.08
C ALA A 77 2.05 9.72 -9.76
N ARG A 78 2.91 10.57 -9.18
CA ARG A 78 2.57 11.97 -8.90
C ARG A 78 2.24 12.74 -10.18
N ALA A 79 3.09 12.65 -11.21
CA ALA A 79 2.84 13.28 -12.50
C ALA A 79 1.51 12.83 -13.14
N LEU A 80 1.16 11.55 -13.02
CA LEU A 80 -0.11 11.03 -13.53
C LEU A 80 -1.32 11.47 -12.69
N VAL A 81 -1.14 11.67 -11.39
CA VAL A 81 -2.18 12.23 -10.51
C VAL A 81 -2.38 13.71 -10.80
N ASP A 82 -1.31 14.49 -10.96
CA ASP A 82 -1.37 15.92 -11.24
C ASP A 82 -1.94 16.20 -12.65
N ALA A 83 -1.59 15.37 -13.64
CA ALA A 83 -2.18 15.44 -14.99
C ALA A 83 -3.67 15.05 -15.02
N ASN A 84 -4.13 14.32 -14.00
CA ASN A 84 -5.51 13.92 -13.88
C ASN A 84 -6.30 14.98 -13.12
N ASN A 85 -6.99 15.85 -13.87
CA ASN A 85 -8.04 16.66 -13.28
C ASN A 85 -9.02 15.75 -12.53
N PRO A 86 -9.32 16.03 -11.23
CA PRO A 86 -10.05 15.13 -10.34
C PRO A 86 -11.51 14.81 -10.74
N GLY A 87 -11.97 15.33 -11.89
CA GLY A 87 -13.28 15.04 -12.48
C GLY A 87 -13.28 14.22 -13.78
N ILE A 88 -12.14 13.98 -14.43
CA ILE A 88 -12.13 13.48 -15.83
C ILE A 88 -11.45 12.11 -15.98
N THR A 89 -10.39 11.83 -15.24
CA THR A 89 -9.56 10.64 -15.53
C THR A 89 -9.73 9.51 -14.53
N LYS A 90 -10.00 8.32 -15.07
CA LYS A 90 -10.26 7.09 -14.29
C LYS A 90 -8.95 6.56 -13.66
N PRO A 91 -8.95 6.12 -12.39
CA PRO A 91 -7.78 5.50 -11.74
C PRO A 91 -7.17 4.34 -12.53
N THR A 92 -7.98 3.65 -13.34
CA THR A 92 -7.55 2.58 -14.23
C THR A 92 -6.55 3.04 -15.30
N GLN A 93 -6.67 4.27 -15.80
CA GLN A 93 -5.72 4.82 -16.78
C GLN A 93 -4.35 5.08 -16.12
N VAL A 94 -4.34 5.58 -14.89
CA VAL A 94 -3.11 5.77 -14.12
C VAL A 94 -2.40 4.44 -13.89
N ALA A 95 -3.14 3.43 -13.46
CA ALA A 95 -2.62 2.08 -13.24
C ALA A 95 -2.02 1.50 -14.53
N MET A 96 -2.73 1.64 -15.65
CA MET A 96 -2.26 1.17 -16.95
C MET A 96 -0.98 1.88 -17.40
N CYS A 97 -0.90 3.21 -17.25
CA CYS A 97 0.31 3.97 -17.61
C CYS A 97 1.51 3.56 -16.77
N LEU A 98 1.34 3.41 -15.45
CA LEU A 98 2.40 2.93 -14.56
C LEU A 98 2.86 1.53 -14.94
N LYS A 99 1.92 0.58 -15.13
CA LYS A 99 2.24 -0.78 -15.56
C LYS A 99 3.04 -0.79 -16.85
N LYS A 100 2.56 -0.10 -17.90
CA LYS A 100 3.21 -0.07 -19.22
C LYS A 100 4.64 0.46 -19.17
N GLU A 101 4.86 1.51 -18.38
CA GLU A 101 6.19 2.10 -18.24
C GLU A 101 7.15 1.17 -17.49
N PHE A 102 6.67 0.51 -16.43
CA PHE A 102 7.49 -0.44 -15.68
C PHE A 102 7.77 -1.72 -16.47
N ASP A 103 6.80 -2.23 -17.23
CA ASP A 103 7.00 -3.34 -18.16
C ASP A 103 8.07 -3.00 -19.20
N ALA A 104 8.04 -1.78 -19.76
CA ALA A 104 9.01 -1.34 -20.78
C ALA A 104 10.43 -1.14 -20.21
N LEU A 105 10.55 -0.69 -18.96
CA LEU A 105 11.84 -0.37 -18.34
C LEU A 105 12.50 -1.55 -17.64
N TYR A 106 11.71 -2.42 -17.00
CA TYR A 106 12.19 -3.46 -16.09
C TYR A 106 11.75 -4.88 -16.50
N GLY A 107 11.13 -4.98 -17.68
CA GLY A 107 10.62 -6.22 -18.24
C GLY A 107 9.28 -6.66 -17.60
N PRO A 108 8.40 -7.32 -18.38
CA PRO A 108 7.16 -7.87 -17.87
C PRO A 108 7.39 -9.01 -16.84
N ALA A 109 6.38 -9.42 -16.07
CA ALA A 109 5.03 -8.86 -15.98
C ALA A 109 4.84 -8.02 -14.70
N TRP A 110 4.62 -6.71 -14.87
CA TRP A 110 4.22 -5.82 -13.78
C TRP A 110 2.71 -5.71 -13.67
N HIS A 111 2.24 -5.48 -12.46
CA HIS A 111 0.85 -5.26 -12.14
C HIS A 111 0.72 -3.99 -11.29
N CYS A 112 -0.27 -3.16 -11.59
CA CYS A 112 -0.54 -1.94 -10.86
C CYS A 112 -2.02 -1.86 -10.47
N ILE A 113 -2.29 -1.53 -9.21
CA ILE A 113 -3.62 -1.34 -8.65
C ILE A 113 -3.67 0.06 -8.05
N VAL A 114 -4.71 0.82 -8.41
CA VAL A 114 -4.92 2.18 -7.92
C VAL A 114 -6.37 2.33 -7.45
N GLY A 115 -6.55 2.85 -6.23
CA GLY A 115 -7.88 3.04 -5.64
C GLY A 115 -7.84 3.85 -4.36
N LYS A 116 -8.99 4.32 -3.89
CA LYS A 116 -9.08 5.10 -2.64
C LYS A 116 -8.71 4.26 -1.41
N SER A 117 -9.22 3.04 -1.37
CA SER A 117 -8.93 2.04 -0.33
C SER A 117 -9.09 0.66 -0.93
N PHE A 118 -8.16 -0.24 -0.62
CA PHE A 118 -8.19 -1.64 -1.00
C PHE A 118 -7.35 -2.47 -0.02
N GLY A 119 -7.70 -3.74 0.12
CA GLY A 119 -6.84 -4.75 0.72
C GLY A 119 -6.26 -5.64 -0.37
N SER A 120 -5.02 -6.09 -0.20
CA SER A 120 -4.35 -6.97 -1.15
C SER A 120 -3.52 -8.01 -0.42
N PHE A 121 -3.60 -9.26 -0.89
CA PHE A 121 -2.68 -10.33 -0.49
C PHE A 121 -2.11 -10.91 -1.78
N VAL A 122 -0.87 -10.57 -2.09
CA VAL A 122 -0.21 -10.95 -3.36
C VAL A 122 1.17 -11.51 -3.09
N THR A 123 1.55 -12.50 -3.89
CA THR A 123 2.93 -12.98 -3.97
C THR A 123 3.60 -12.23 -5.11
N HIS A 124 4.78 -11.67 -4.85
CA HIS A 124 5.53 -10.88 -5.83
C HIS A 124 6.96 -11.38 -5.93
N ALA A 125 7.61 -11.05 -7.04
CA ALA A 125 9.04 -11.22 -7.21
C ALA A 125 9.81 -10.36 -6.22
N GLY A 126 10.96 -10.85 -5.76
CA GLY A 126 11.87 -10.07 -4.91
C GLY A 126 12.36 -8.81 -5.63
N GLY A 127 12.41 -7.68 -4.91
CA GLY A 127 12.91 -6.41 -5.46
C GLY A 127 11.96 -5.74 -6.48
N GLY A 128 10.73 -6.23 -6.59
CA GLY A 128 9.72 -5.76 -7.54
C GLY A 128 8.44 -5.23 -6.90
N PHE A 129 8.40 -4.83 -5.63
CA PHE A 129 7.17 -4.47 -4.92
C PHE A 129 7.20 -3.06 -4.31
N LEU A 130 6.09 -2.33 -4.43
CA LEU A 130 5.92 -1.00 -3.87
C LEU A 130 4.46 -0.70 -3.52
N TYR A 131 4.24 -0.27 -2.28
CA TYR A 131 2.94 0.16 -1.76
C TYR A 131 3.05 1.56 -1.13
N PHE A 132 2.31 2.51 -1.68
CA PHE A 132 2.31 3.91 -1.24
C PHE A 132 0.95 4.57 -1.48
N SER A 133 0.78 5.76 -0.94
CA SER A 133 -0.38 6.61 -1.23
C SER A 133 0.04 8.00 -1.65
N VAL A 134 -0.63 8.57 -2.64
CA VAL A 134 -0.51 9.96 -3.08
C VAL A 134 -1.86 10.61 -2.84
N ASP A 135 -1.89 11.64 -1.99
CA ASP A 135 -3.11 12.32 -1.57
C ASP A 135 -4.19 11.35 -1.02
N LYS A 136 -5.26 11.12 -1.80
CA LYS A 136 -6.40 10.25 -1.44
C LYS A 136 -6.39 8.90 -2.16
N LEU A 137 -5.38 8.65 -3.00
CA LEU A 137 -5.25 7.41 -3.79
C LEU A 137 -4.12 6.57 -3.23
N CYS A 138 -4.39 5.27 -3.09
CA CYS A 138 -3.40 4.25 -2.79
C CYS A 138 -2.95 3.59 -4.10
N PHE A 139 -1.67 3.23 -4.14
CA PHE A 139 -0.99 2.63 -5.28
C PHE A 139 -0.27 1.37 -4.81
N LEU A 140 -0.53 0.26 -5.48
CA LEU A 140 0.18 -0.98 -5.31
C LEU A 140 0.77 -1.39 -6.66
N LEU A 141 2.09 -1.50 -6.72
CA LEU A 141 2.84 -1.89 -7.90
C LEU A 141 3.68 -3.10 -7.54
N PHE A 142 3.53 -4.20 -8.28
CA PHE A 142 4.31 -5.41 -8.02
C PHE A 142 4.66 -6.15 -9.32
N LYS A 143 5.81 -6.81 -9.34
CA LYS A 143 6.23 -7.73 -10.41
C LYS A 143 5.89 -9.17 -10.02
N THR A 144 5.43 -9.98 -10.96
CA THR A 144 5.26 -11.43 -10.78
C THR A 144 6.49 -12.18 -11.28
N GLU A 145 6.86 -13.26 -10.61
CA GLU A 145 7.89 -14.18 -11.13
C GLU A 145 7.29 -15.00 -12.25
N GLU A 146 7.94 -14.97 -13.42
CA GLU A 146 7.72 -15.99 -14.43
C GLU A 146 8.67 -17.15 -14.12
N ASN A 147 8.13 -18.26 -13.63
CA ASN A 147 8.88 -19.51 -13.56
C ASN A 147 9.12 -19.99 -15.00
N SER A 148 10.25 -19.60 -15.59
CA SER A 148 10.75 -20.24 -16.80
C SER A 148 11.31 -21.61 -16.43
N SER A 149 10.48 -22.64 -16.53
CA SER A 149 10.89 -24.04 -16.49
C SER A 149 11.62 -24.45 -17.76
#